data_AF-A0A3P6BCF9-F1
#
_entry.id   AF-A0A3P6BCF9-F1
#
_cell.length_a   1.000
_cell.length_b   1.000
_cell.length_c   1.000
_cell.angle_alpha   90.00
_cell.angle_beta   90.00
_cell.angle_gamma   90.00
#
_symmetry.space_group_name_H-M   'P 1'
#
loop_
_entity.id
_entity.type
_entity.pdbx_description
1 polymer ?
#
loop_
_entity_poly.entity_id
_entity_poly.type
_entity_poly.pdbx_seq_one_letter_code
_entity_poly.pdbx_strand_id
1 'polypeptide(L)' 'MAKASFNSPSSNLLLLRNLATQSTIYHLWKQRNNLIYNQISLPATTLFHNIDRELRNIISARRHRKRFHSLMVLWLR' A
#
# COMPACT_ATOMS: atom_id res chain seq x y z
N MET A 1 -30.39 11.50 -7.28
CA MET A 1 -29.88 11.70 -5.90
C MET A 1 -28.69 10.78 -5.65
N ALA A 2 -27.46 11.29 -5.67
CA ALA A 2 -26.25 10.48 -5.43
C ALA A 2 -25.94 10.45 -3.92
N LYS A 3 -25.96 9.26 -3.30
CA LYS A 3 -25.54 9.05 -1.91
C LYS A 3 -24.04 9.35 -1.81
N ALA A 4 -23.69 10.49 -1.21
CA ALA A 4 -22.33 10.73 -0.74
C ALA A 4 -22.03 9.73 0.39
N SER A 5 -21.21 8.71 0.08
CA SER A 5 -20.69 7.80 1.10
C SER A 5 -19.76 8.60 2.02
N PHE A 6 -20.22 8.86 3.25
CA PHE A 6 -19.40 9.39 4.33
C PHE A 6 -18.37 8.34 4.70
N ASN A 7 -17.10 8.57 4.36
CA ASN A 7 -16.01 7.70 4.79
C ASN A 7 -15.81 7.86 6.29
N SER A 8 -16.24 6.88 7.07
CA SER A 8 -15.89 6.77 8.49
C SER A 8 -14.37 6.57 8.63
N PRO A 9 -13.70 7.15 9.65
CA PRO A 9 -12.28 6.92 9.91
C PRO A 9 -11.87 5.44 9.93
N SER A 10 -12.74 4.56 10.44
CA SER A 10 -12.54 3.11 10.44
C SER A 10 -12.43 2.53 9.03
N SER A 11 -13.24 3.02 8.09
CA SER A 11 -13.24 2.57 6.70
C SER A 11 -11.97 2.98 5.93
N ASN A 12 -11.38 4.12 6.29
CA ASN A 12 -10.12 4.59 5.72
C ASN A 12 -8.93 3.77 6.23
N LEU A 13 -8.92 3.46 7.54
CA LEU A 13 -7.90 2.60 8.14
C LEU A 13 -7.96 1.17 7.58
N LEU A 14 -9.17 0.62 7.41
CA LEU A 14 -9.35 -0.68 6.77
C LEU A 14 -8.83 -0.69 5.33
N LEU A 15 -9.10 0.36 4.56
CA LEU A 15 -8.56 0.51 3.21
C LEU A 15 -7.04 0.58 3.21
N LEU A 16 -6.44 1.39 4.09
CA LEU A 16 -4.99 1.48 4.21
C LEU A 16 -4.37 0.12 4.56
N ARG A 17 -4.96 -0.60 5.52
CA ARG A 17 -4.50 -1.93 5.92
C ARG A 17 -4.59 -2.91 4.76
N ASN A 18 -5.68 -2.91 4.01
CA ASN A 18 -5.83 -3.79 2.85
C ASN A 18 -4.79 -3.51 1.77
N LEU A 19 -4.48 -2.23 1.50
CA LEU A 19 -3.41 -1.85 0.57
C LEU A 19 -2.04 -2.32 1.08
N ALA A 20 -1.75 -2.08 2.36
CA ALA A 20 -0.48 -2.49 2.97
C ALA A 20 -0.31 -4.01 2.94
N THR A 21 -1.35 -4.77 3.28
CA THR A 21 -1.35 -6.24 3.20
C THR A 21 -1.14 -6.70 1.77
N GLN A 22 -1.85 -6.12 0.79
CA GLN A 22 -1.72 -6.49 -0.62
C GLN A 22 -0.29 -6.25 -1.13
N SER A 23 0.27 -5.05 -0.91
CA SER A 23 1.63 -4.73 -1.34
C SER A 23 2.66 -5.62 -0.63
N THR A 24 2.50 -5.89 0.67
CA THR A 24 3.41 -6.77 1.42
C THR A 24 3.40 -8.19 0.85
N ILE A 25 2.23 -8.79 0.63
CA ILE A 25 2.11 -10.13 0.05
C ILE A 25 2.74 -10.17 -1.34
N TYR A 26 2.48 -9.16 -2.18
CA TYR A 26 3.03 -9.07 -3.52
C TYR A 26 4.57 -9.01 -3.50
N HIS A 27 5.16 -8.15 -2.66
CA HIS A 27 6.62 -8.02 -2.55
C HIS A 27 7.28 -9.28 -1.99
N LEU A 28 6.66 -9.96 -1.02
CA LEU A 28 7.16 -11.24 -0.50
C LEU A 28 7.13 -12.33 -1.55
N TRP A 29 6.02 -12.46 -2.29
CA TRP A 29 5.92 -13.40 -3.40
C TRP A 29 6.96 -13.09 -4.49
N LYS A 30 7.12 -11.82 -4.85
CA LYS A 30 8.12 -11.38 -5.84
C LYS A 30 9.54 -11.70 -5.39
N GLN A 31 9.89 -11.44 -4.13
CA GLN A 31 11.19 -11.78 -3.56
C GLN A 31 11.44 -13.28 -3.58
N ARG A 32 10.46 -14.08 -3.16
CA ARG A 32 10.56 -15.55 -3.21
C ARG A 32 10.87 -16.02 -4.63
N ASN A 33 10.18 -15.47 -5.63
CA ASN A 33 10.43 -15.82 -7.02
C ASN A 33 11.81 -15.36 -7.48
N ASN A 34 12.25 -14.17 -7.07
CA ASN A 34 13.58 -13.66 -7.40
C ASN A 34 14.70 -14.57 -6.84
N LEU A 35 14.50 -15.10 -5.64
CA LEU A 35 15.40 -16.05 -5.02
C LEU A 35 15.41 -17.40 -5.75
N ILE A 36 14.25 -17.92 -6.17
CA ILE A 36 14.14 -19.20 -6.88
C ILE A 36 14.73 -19.13 -8.29
N TYR A 37 14.38 -18.10 -9.06
CA TYR A 37 14.69 -18.04 -10.49
C TYR A 37 15.98 -17.28 -10.80
N ASN A 38 16.32 -16.27 -10.00
CA ASN A 38 17.49 -15.42 -10.25
C ASN A 38 18.58 -15.59 -9.18
N GLN A 39 18.34 -16.39 -8.13
CA GLN A 39 19.27 -16.54 -6.99
C GLN A 39 19.61 -15.21 -6.29
N ILE A 40 18.76 -14.20 -6.46
CA ILE A 40 18.97 -12.87 -5.88
C ILE A 40 18.05 -12.71 -4.67
N SER A 41 18.68 -12.43 -3.52
CA SER A 41 17.99 -12.06 -2.29
C SER A 41 18.15 -10.57 -2.02
N LEU A 42 17.04 -9.82 -2.09
CA LEU A 42 16.99 -8.46 -1.59
C LEU A 42 17.02 -8.41 -0.05
N PRO A 43 17.77 -7.48 0.56
CA PRO A 43 17.68 -7.20 1.98
C PRO A 43 16.27 -6.79 2.40
N ALA A 44 15.89 -7.13 3.64
CA ALA A 44 14.60 -6.76 4.21
C ALA A 44 14.38 -5.24 4.20
N THR A 45 15.43 -4.46 4.47
CA THR A 45 15.41 -2.98 4.44
C THR A 45 14.97 -2.45 3.07
N THR A 46 15.52 -2.99 1.99
CA THR A 46 15.15 -2.64 0.61
C THR A 46 13.71 -3.03 0.30
N LEU A 47 13.26 -4.21 0.77
CA LEU A 47 11.87 -4.64 0.62
C LEU A 47 10.89 -3.70 1.33
N PHE A 48 11.15 -3.33 2.58
CA PHE A 48 10.33 -2.38 3.31
C PHE A 48 10.29 -1.00 2.64
N HIS A 49 11.44 -0.52 2.14
CA HIS A 49 11.49 0.72 1.36
C HIS A 49 10.64 0.65 0.09
N ASN A 50 10.68 -0.48 -0.63
CA ASN A 50 9.88 -0.68 -1.83
C ASN A 50 8.38 -0.71 -1.52
N ILE A 51 7.97 -1.35 -0.42
CA ILE A 51 6.57 -1.38 0.04
C ILE A 51 6.10 0.04 0.41
N ASP A 52 6.89 0.79 1.19
CA ASP A 52 6.58 2.18 1.55
C ASP A 52 6.43 3.06 0.30
N ARG A 53 7.38 2.98 -0.64
CA ARG A 53 7.33 3.73 -1.90
C ARG A 53 6.09 3.36 -2.72
N GLU A 54 5.75 2.08 -2.82
CA GLU A 54 4.57 1.62 -3.55
C GLU A 54 3.28 2.15 -2.94
N LEU A 55 3.13 2.08 -1.62
CA LEU A 55 1.96 2.60 -0.93
C LEU A 55 1.81 4.10 -1.14
N ARG A 56 2.89 4.86 -1.02
CA ARG A 56 2.90 6.31 -1.32
C ARG A 56 2.50 6.59 -2.76
N ASN A 57 2.98 5.80 -3.72
CA ASN A 57 2.62 5.95 -5.13
C ASN A 57 1.13 5.65 -5.37
N ILE A 58 0.61 4.54 -4.83
CA ILE A 58 -0.80 4.15 -4.95
C ILE A 58 -1.71 5.25 -4.37
N ILE A 59 -1.37 5.75 -3.17
CA ILE A 59 -2.15 6.81 -2.52
C ILE A 59 -2.08 8.10 -3.32
N SER A 60 -0.90 8.50 -3.77
CA SER A 60 -0.69 9.73 -4.54
C SER A 60 -1.42 9.70 -5.89
N ALA A 61 -1.33 8.60 -6.63
CA ALA A 61 -2.01 8.42 -7.91
C ALA A 61 -3.55 8.53 -7.76
N ARG A 62 -4.09 8.13 -6.61
CA ARG A 62 -5.53 8.14 -6.32
C ARG A 62 -5.96 9.32 -5.45
N ARG A 63 -5.09 10.29 -5.17
CA ARG A 63 -5.35 11.44 -4.28
C ARG A 63 -6.61 12.25 -4.64
N HIS A 64 -6.97 12.28 -5.92
CA HIS A 64 -8.20 12.94 -6.41
C HIS A 64 -9.49 12.28 -5.90
N ARG A 65 -9.45 11.01 -5.47
CA ARG A 65 -10.59 10.31 -4.89
C ARG A 65 -10.71 10.68 -3.42
N LYS A 66 -11.90 11.10 -2.99
CA LYS A 66 -12.21 11.45 -1.58
C LYS A 66 -11.73 10.41 -0.58
N ARG A 67 -11.79 9.12 -0.94
CA ARG A 67 -11.35 7.99 -0.08
C ARG A 67 -9.84 7.95 0.20
N PHE A 68 -9.02 8.57 -0.64
CA PHE A 68 -7.57 8.53 -0.55
C PHE A 68 -6.96 9.79 0.08
N HIS A 69 -7.78 10.83 0.29
CA HIS A 69 -7.31 12.13 0.74
C HIS A 69 -6.61 12.07 2.11
N SER A 70 -7.16 11.29 3.05
CA SER A 70 -6.59 11.12 4.40
C SER A 70 -5.58 9.97 4.50
N LEU A 71 -5.45 9.12 3.48
CA LEU A 71 -4.65 7.89 3.60
C LEU A 71 -3.15 8.19 3.70
N MET A 72 -2.64 9.21 3.02
CA MET A 72 -1.22 9.58 3.11
C MET A 72 -0.88 10.04 4.53
N VAL A 73 -1.74 10.86 5.13
CA VAL A 73 -1.57 11.31 6.52
C VAL A 73 -1.64 10.14 7.48
N LEU A 74 -2.55 9.19 7.26
CA LEU A 74 -2.66 7.98 8.07
C LEU A 74 -1.45 7.05 7.92
N TRP A 75 -0.77 7.04 6.77
CA TRP A 75 0.43 6.23 6.53
C TRP A 75 1.70 6.81 7.14
N LEU A 76 1.81 8.15 7.21
CA LEU A 76 2.98 8.85 7.74
C LEU A 76 2.94 9.07 9.26
N ARG A 77 1.81 8.75 9.91
CA ARG A 77 1.65 8.79 11.37
C ARG A 77 2.28 7.58 12.01
#